data_AF-A0A969BPA8-F1
#
_entry.id   AF-A0A969BPA8-F1
#
_cell.length_a   1.000
_cell.length_b   1.000
_cell.length_c   1.000
_cell.angle_alpha   90.00
_cell.angle_beta   90.00
_cell.angle_gamma   90.00
#
_symmetry.space_group_name_H-M   'P 1'
#
loop_
_entity.id
_entity.type
_entity.pdbx_description
1 polymer ?
#
loop_
_entity_poly.entity_id
_entity_poly.type
_entity_poly.pdbx_seq_one_letter_code
_entity_poly.pdbx_strand_id
1 'polypeptide(L)' 'MKKLIVAAAAGALMLGASAASVQAAGKTIAVSWKTFQEERWKTDEAAIKAAVEAAGNTYIST' A
#
# COMPACT_ATOMS: atom_id res chain seq x y z
N MET A 1 -12.13 -41.63 10.06
CA MET A 1 -11.09 -41.24 9.08
C MET A 1 -11.55 -40.14 8.11
N LYS A 2 -12.63 -40.32 7.33
CA LYS A 2 -13.13 -39.26 6.40
C LYS A 2 -13.40 -37.89 7.06
N LYS A 3 -14.02 -37.88 8.26
CA LYS A 3 -14.29 -36.64 9.01
C LYS A 3 -13.02 -35.92 9.50
N LEU A 4 -11.96 -36.67 9.82
CA LEU A 4 -10.67 -36.11 10.23
C LEU A 4 -9.91 -35.51 9.04
N ILE A 5 -10.02 -36.14 7.86
CA ILE A 5 -9.44 -35.63 6.61
C ILE A 5 -10.14 -34.32 6.20
N VAL A 6 -11.47 -34.27 6.31
CA VAL A 6 -12.25 -33.05 6.02
C VAL A 6 -11.92 -31.94 7.01
N ALA A 7 -11.79 -32.24 8.31
CA ALA A 7 -11.41 -31.26 9.32
C ALA A 7 -9.99 -30.72 9.12
N ALA A 8 -9.03 -31.58 8.76
CA ALA A 8 -7.65 -31.17 8.46
C ALA A 8 -7.57 -30.30 7.20
N ALA A 9 -8.33 -30.64 6.15
CA ALA A 9 -8.42 -29.83 4.93
C ALA A 9 -9.05 -28.44 5.20
N ALA A 10 -10.10 -28.37 6.01
CA ALA A 10 -10.71 -27.11 6.42
C ALA A 10 -9.77 -26.24 7.26
N GLY A 11 -9.02 -26.85 8.19
CA GLY A 11 -8.01 -26.14 8.99
C GLY A 11 -6.87 -25.57 8.14
N ALA A 12 -6.39 -26.32 7.14
CA ALA A 12 -5.33 -25.86 6.22
C ALA A 12 -5.79 -24.67 5.34
N LEU A 13 -7.04 -24.68 4.87
CA LEU A 13 -7.61 -23.57 4.09
C LEU A 13 -7.75 -22.28 4.90
N MET A 14 -8.16 -22.38 6.17
CA MET A 14 -8.33 -21.21 7.04
C MET A 14 -7.00 -20.56 7.43
N LEU A 15 -5.94 -21.36 7.62
CA LEU A 15 -4.59 -20.86 7.86
C LEU A 15 -4.02 -20.15 6.62
N GLY A 16 -4.28 -20.68 5.42
CA GLY A 16 -3.88 -20.05 4.16
C GLY A 16 -4.60 -18.72 3.87
N ALA A 17 -5.88 -18.60 4.26
CA ALA A 17 -6.65 -17.37 4.08
C ALA A 17 -6.16 -16.20 4.96
N SER A 18 -5.57 -16.50 6.12
CA SER A 18 -5.01 -15.48 7.03
C SER A 18 -3.67 -14.88 6.57
N ALA A 19 -2.99 -15.54 5.62
CA ALA A 19 -1.74 -15.07 5.01
C ALA A 19 -1.97 -14.15 3.81
N ALA A 20 -3.21 -14.00 3.33
CA ALA A 20 -3.59 -12.97 2.39
C ALA A 20 -3.76 -11.64 3.13
N SER A 21 -2.64 -11.03 3.55
CA SER A 21 -2.66 -9.60 3.81
C SER A 21 -3.21 -8.95 2.54
N VAL A 22 -4.34 -8.26 2.63
CA VAL A 22 -4.74 -7.35 1.56
C VAL A 22 -3.73 -6.20 1.62
N GLN A 23 -2.62 -6.32 0.91
CA GLN A 23 -1.79 -5.15 0.62
C GLN A 23 -2.71 -4.19 -0.13
N ALA A 24 -3.15 -3.12 0.53
CA ALA A 24 -3.87 -2.02 -0.11
C ALA A 24 -2.97 -1.45 -1.22
N ALA A 25 -3.14 -1.98 -2.43
CA ALA A 25 -2.39 -1.63 -3.61
C ALA A 25 -2.81 -0.24 -4.06
N GLY A 26 -1.84 0.62 -4.38
CA GLY A 26 -2.09 1.94 -4.94
C GLY A 26 -2.78 2.90 -3.97
N LYS A 27 -2.04 3.43 -2.99
CA LYS A 27 -2.54 4.52 -2.14
C LYS A 27 -2.48 5.83 -2.92
N THR A 28 -3.41 6.75 -2.65
CA THR A 28 -3.31 8.13 -3.13
C THR A 28 -2.75 9.00 -2.00
N ILE A 29 -1.64 9.68 -2.26
CA ILE A 29 -0.94 10.56 -1.32
C ILE A 29 -1.05 11.99 -1.84
N ALA A 30 -1.75 12.84 -1.09
CA ALA A 30 -1.88 14.27 -1.40
C ALA A 30 -0.99 15.10 -0.48
N VAL A 31 -0.23 16.04 -1.04
CA VAL A 31 0.61 16.97 -0.29
C VAL A 31 0.20 18.39 -0.67
N SER A 32 0.01 19.26 0.32
CA SER A 32 -0.29 20.67 0.08
C SER A 32 0.95 21.55 0.17
N TRP A 33 1.14 22.40 -0.83
CA TRP A 33 2.27 23.33 -0.95
C TRP A 33 1.86 24.78 -0.73
N LYS A 34 0.63 25.05 -0.31
CA LYS A 34 0.08 26.42 -0.16
C LYS A 34 1.01 27.40 0.58
N THR A 35 1.69 26.94 1.63
CA THR A 35 2.60 27.77 2.45
C THR A 35 4.08 27.61 2.05
N PHE A 36 4.40 26.66 1.17
CA PHE A 36 5.77 26.25 0.80
C PHE A 36 6.07 26.64 -0.64
N GLN A 37 6.19 27.95 -0.88
CA GLN A 37 6.34 28.54 -2.23
C GLN A 37 7.79 28.87 -2.60
N GLU A 38 8.74 28.59 -1.71
CA GLU A 38 10.18 28.81 -1.96
C GLU A 38 10.71 27.80 -3.00
N GLU A 39 11.69 28.22 -3.82
CA GLU A 39 12.27 27.40 -4.90
C GLU A 39 12.81 26.05 -4.41
N ARG A 40 13.33 26.02 -3.17
CA ARG A 40 13.81 24.79 -2.52
C ARG A 40 12.75 23.69 -2.56
N TRP A 41 11.49 24.02 -2.27
CA TRP A 41 10.41 23.04 -2.13
C TRP A 41 10.02 22.35 -3.43
N LYS A 42 10.36 22.91 -4.61
CA LYS A 42 10.20 22.21 -5.90
C LYS A 42 11.10 20.97 -5.99
N THR A 43 12.28 21.03 -5.37
CA THR A 43 13.19 19.87 -5.31
C THR A 43 12.63 18.80 -4.39
N ASP A 44 12.12 19.21 -3.23
CA ASP A 44 11.46 18.30 -2.29
C ASP A 44 10.19 17.67 -2.90
N GLU A 45 9.35 18.43 -3.61
CA GLU A 45 8.16 17.92 -4.30
C GLU A 45 8.49 16.83 -5.31
N ALA A 46 9.49 17.07 -6.16
CA ALA A 46 9.94 16.09 -7.16
C ALA A 46 10.47 14.81 -6.49
N ALA A 47 11.24 14.94 -5.40
CA ALA A 47 11.77 13.81 -4.64
C ALA A 47 10.66 12.99 -3.98
N ILE A 48 9.67 13.65 -3.37
CA ILE A 48 8.51 13.00 -2.74
C ILE A 48 7.68 12.27 -3.81
N LYS A 49 7.37 12.94 -4.93
CA LYS A 49 6.63 12.32 -6.03
C LYS A 49 7.32 11.05 -6.52
N ALA A 50 8.63 11.11 -6.77
CA ALA A 50 9.41 9.95 -7.22
C ALA A 50 9.37 8.79 -6.21
N ALA A 51 9.50 9.08 -4.91
CA ALA A 51 9.43 8.06 -3.88
C ALA A 51 8.03 7.42 -3.77
N VAL A 52 6.97 8.22 -3.89
CA VAL A 52 5.57 7.75 -3.84
C VAL A 52 5.26 6.86 -5.04
N GLU A 53 5.64 7.28 -6.25
CA GLU A 53 5.43 6.50 -7.48
C GLU A 53 6.28 5.22 -7.51
N ALA A 54 7.53 5.27 -7.04
CA ALA A 54 8.39 4.07 -6.91
C ALA A 54 7.81 3.03 -5.94
N ALA A 55 7.07 3.48 -4.93
CA ALA A 55 6.33 2.61 -4.01
C ALA A 55 4.98 2.11 -4.57
N GLY A 56 4.68 2.39 -5.84
CA GLY A 56 3.44 1.97 -6.51
C GLY A 56 2.20 2.74 -6.06
N ASN A 57 2.38 3.95 -5.53
CA ASN A 57 1.30 4.81 -5.06
C ASN A 57 1.14 6.02 -6.00
N THR A 58 0.00 6.71 -5.91
CA THR A 58 -0.31 7.91 -6.70
C THR A 58 -0.01 9.17 -5.88
N TYR A 59 0.64 10.15 -6.49
CA TYR A 59 0.94 11.44 -5.87
C TYR A 59 0.01 12.54 -6.41
N ILE A 60 -0.51 13.40 -5.53
CA ILE A 60 -1.29 14.59 -5.86
C ILE A 60 -0.69 15.81 -5.15
N SER A 61 -0.53 16.91 -5.88
CA SER A 61 -0.04 18.21 -5.39
C SER A 61 -1.22 19.18 -5.26
N THR A 62 -1.32 19.92 -4.14
CA THR A 62 -2.48 20.79 -3.80
C THR A 62 -2.15 22.15 -3.19
#